data_AF-A0AAU7K297-F1
#
_entry.id   AF-A0AAU7K297-F1
#
_cell.length_a   1.000
_cell.length_b   1.000
_cell.length_c   1.000
_cell.angle_alpha   90.00
_cell.angle_beta   90.00
_cell.angle_gamma   90.00
#
_symmetry.space_group_name_H-M   'P 1'
#
loop_
_entity.id
_entity.type
_entity.pdbx_description
1 polymer ?
#
loop_
_entity_poly.entity_id
_entity_poly.type
_entity_poly.pdbx_seq_one_letter_code
_entity_poly.pdbx_strand_id
1 'polypeptide(L)'
;MKIITVHGIRRTNRWYENLPTFQEAKDHNLEILYFDYGYFSFWKFVRKKHREKILEKFCSFYSENIKDNKFPPSVVAHSFGTYIVYQAMKKYDVIKFDKIIFCGSILNEKTDFRPMIKNKQFAVLKNDHGSLEWFLKYTRRIIDKDCGKAGKVGFTDIPLDNINFIQNYESYKSHSEYFLPMHMKENWMKFFINGLSKFSYNHELLRPNIIDRIYENIELTAEPFLVNSISFFARIDTDGNYFAKYTKEGVNESNTTIEFLKFTTTADGFHDANIMNFLAYDKDNKKLNALIEKDINHQKVFKIYLNNPVKFKESINIKYYFCWYKTMNLKGDTDHWSIKNIRNINISLNFPRELLLPKILIIKNKNVIDQLIPNKKIERDNTYTYFAKYENLDNNDGAVFYFENSVNDSILQEKKTKNSEFSIRGRKDNYFITKAADNDIKNIYNIEIDIEHGNAASEETLNNRRKMFNDGFLVVKQRKNNKIVGYIETVIWNEKKFEKFEEISNFPLHFNINGSSLYVIFIAVDKGFRRMGIATRLLAEVENIAKRNNVSVIRLVAKDQVLSLYEKMDYKQIEELPNFLKGKVYKSILMEKRIGS
;
A
#
# COMPACT_ATOMS: atom_id res chain seq x y z
N MET A 1 28.20 5.81 -4.82
CA MET A 1 27.04 6.40 -5.54
C MET A 1 27.13 5.95 -6.99
N LYS A 2 26.00 5.64 -7.65
CA LYS A 2 26.00 5.21 -9.05
C LYS A 2 25.81 6.40 -10.01
N ILE A 3 26.58 6.44 -11.09
CA ILE A 3 26.43 7.40 -12.19
C ILE A 3 26.23 6.63 -13.49
N ILE A 4 25.08 6.83 -14.14
CA ILE A 4 24.81 6.27 -15.45
C ILE A 4 25.33 7.23 -16.53
N THR A 5 26.04 6.70 -17.52
CA THR A 5 26.43 7.47 -18.71
C THR A 5 25.65 7.00 -19.92
N VAL A 6 25.02 7.95 -20.63
CA VAL A 6 24.23 7.68 -21.83
C VAL A 6 24.85 8.46 -23.00
N HIS A 7 25.43 7.72 -23.95
CA HIS A 7 26.09 8.33 -25.10
C HIS A 7 25.09 8.79 -26.18
N GLY A 8 25.59 9.55 -27.16
CA GLY A 8 24.83 9.98 -28.33
C GLY A 8 24.91 8.97 -29.49
N ILE A 9 24.44 9.34 -30.67
CA ILE A 9 24.43 8.46 -31.87
C ILE A 9 25.85 8.04 -32.29
N ARG A 10 26.85 8.90 -32.04
CA ARG A 10 28.27 8.63 -32.33
C ARG A 10 29.01 8.19 -31.06
N ARG A 11 29.82 7.12 -31.19
CA ARG A 11 30.65 6.54 -30.12
C ARG A 11 32.11 7.00 -30.13
N THR A 12 32.46 7.97 -30.99
CA THR A 12 33.85 8.20 -31.45
C THR A 12 34.86 8.59 -30.38
N ASN A 13 34.44 9.00 -29.17
CA ASN A 13 35.38 9.46 -28.13
C ASN A 13 35.24 8.79 -26.76
N ARG A 14 34.45 7.70 -26.60
CA ARG A 14 34.18 6.95 -25.34
C ARG A 14 34.41 7.74 -24.04
N TRP A 15 33.92 8.97 -24.00
CA TRP A 15 34.32 9.98 -23.01
C TRP A 15 34.01 9.55 -21.58
N TYR A 16 33.01 8.69 -21.43
CA TYR A 16 32.58 8.10 -20.18
C TYR A 16 33.65 7.21 -19.53
N GLU A 17 34.60 6.67 -20.29
CA GLU A 17 35.74 5.89 -19.76
C GLU A 17 36.73 6.78 -18.97
N ASN A 18 36.70 8.11 -19.16
CA ASN A 18 37.55 9.04 -18.39
C ASN A 18 37.02 9.28 -16.96
N LEU A 19 35.71 9.21 -16.74
CA LEU A 19 35.09 9.50 -15.44
C LEU A 19 35.67 8.69 -14.26
N PRO A 20 35.83 7.36 -14.34
CA PRO A 20 36.39 6.58 -13.23
C PRO A 20 37.89 6.85 -12.99
N THR A 21 38.59 7.53 -13.91
CA THR A 21 40.03 7.80 -13.77
C THR A 21 40.32 9.00 -12.85
N PHE A 22 39.33 9.88 -12.63
CA PHE A 22 39.47 11.03 -11.75
C PHE A 22 39.61 10.60 -10.27
N GLN A 23 40.50 11.26 -9.54
CA GLN A 23 40.76 10.95 -8.13
C GLN A 23 39.50 11.15 -7.28
N GLU A 24 38.72 12.20 -7.58
CA GLU A 24 37.46 12.50 -6.91
C GLU A 24 36.43 11.38 -7.06
N ALA A 25 36.45 10.65 -8.19
CA ALA A 25 35.57 9.51 -8.40
C ALA A 25 35.93 8.35 -7.46
N LYS A 26 37.24 8.13 -7.24
CA LYS A 26 37.76 7.09 -6.35
C LYS A 26 37.51 7.44 -4.89
N ASP A 27 37.79 8.68 -4.48
CA ASP A 27 37.64 9.16 -3.10
C ASP A 27 36.19 9.05 -2.60
N HIS A 28 35.23 9.22 -3.51
CA HIS A 28 33.79 9.13 -3.21
C HIS A 28 33.14 7.77 -3.58
N ASN A 29 33.96 6.77 -3.96
CA ASN A 29 33.51 5.45 -4.36
C ASN A 29 32.34 5.52 -5.38
N LEU A 30 32.57 6.27 -6.46
CA LEU A 30 31.60 6.43 -7.54
C LEU A 30 31.68 5.24 -8.48
N GLU A 31 30.54 4.57 -8.65
CA GLU A 31 30.37 3.46 -9.58
C GLU A 31 29.80 4.00 -10.89
N ILE A 32 30.54 3.86 -11.99
CA ILE A 32 30.11 4.34 -13.31
C ILE A 32 29.48 3.19 -14.09
N LEU A 33 28.23 3.38 -14.50
CA LEU A 33 27.44 2.42 -15.25
C LEU A 33 27.26 2.90 -16.70
N TYR A 34 27.71 2.10 -17.66
CA TYR A 34 27.70 2.46 -19.07
C TYR A 34 26.46 1.90 -19.77
N PHE A 35 25.52 2.76 -20.16
CA PHE A 35 24.44 2.34 -21.06
C PHE A 35 24.92 2.45 -22.51
N ASP A 36 25.36 1.33 -23.08
CA ASP A 36 25.79 1.22 -24.47
C ASP A 36 24.74 0.46 -25.30
N TYR A 37 24.08 1.16 -26.22
CA TYR A 37 23.08 0.58 -27.11
C TYR A 37 23.63 0.20 -28.49
N GLY A 38 24.96 0.23 -28.66
CA GLY A 38 25.65 -0.12 -29.88
C GLY A 38 25.55 0.93 -30.99
N TYR A 39 25.85 0.53 -32.22
CA TYR A 39 25.80 1.44 -33.37
C TYR A 39 24.36 1.83 -33.73
N PHE A 40 24.06 3.12 -33.57
CA PHE A 40 22.81 3.74 -33.96
C PHE A 40 23.11 4.79 -35.02
N SER A 41 22.38 4.80 -36.13
CA SER A 41 22.59 5.77 -37.21
C SER A 41 21.54 6.87 -37.16
N PHE A 42 21.82 7.99 -37.82
CA PHE A 42 20.85 9.10 -37.94
C PHE A 42 19.52 8.63 -38.55
N TRP A 43 19.55 7.77 -39.57
CA TRP A 43 18.33 7.23 -40.19
C TRP A 43 17.53 6.33 -39.24
N LYS A 44 18.19 5.60 -38.34
CA LYS A 44 17.51 4.85 -37.27
C LYS A 44 16.90 5.81 -36.26
N PHE A 45 17.58 6.91 -35.92
CA PHE A 45 17.06 7.94 -35.02
C PHE A 45 15.78 8.60 -35.52
N VAL A 46 15.66 8.90 -36.82
CA VAL A 46 14.44 9.49 -37.40
C VAL A 46 13.22 8.57 -37.23
N ARG A 47 13.41 7.24 -37.22
CA ARG A 47 12.30 6.27 -37.12
C ARG A 47 11.86 6.04 -35.66
N LYS A 48 10.62 6.42 -35.34
CA LYS A 48 10.02 6.29 -33.99
C LYS A 48 10.20 4.90 -33.36
N LYS A 49 9.84 3.83 -34.08
CA LYS A 49 9.98 2.43 -33.60
C LYS A 49 11.40 2.08 -33.13
N HIS A 50 12.42 2.64 -33.77
CA HIS A 50 13.81 2.37 -33.39
C HIS A 50 14.21 3.14 -32.13
N ARG A 51 13.70 4.37 -31.95
CA ARG A 51 13.88 5.13 -30.71
C ARG A 51 13.20 4.43 -29.54
N GLU A 52 11.96 3.97 -29.72
CA GLU A 52 11.19 3.22 -28.71
C GLU A 52 11.95 1.95 -28.27
N LYS A 53 12.56 1.21 -29.21
CA LYS A 53 13.38 0.04 -28.88
C LYS A 53 14.61 0.37 -28.02
N ILE A 54 15.28 1.49 -28.27
CA ILE A 54 16.42 1.92 -27.43
C ILE A 54 15.93 2.40 -26.05
N LEU A 55 14.78 3.07 -26.02
CA LEU A 55 14.15 3.49 -24.78
C LEU A 55 13.80 2.29 -23.89
N GLU A 56 13.20 1.24 -24.46
CA GLU A 56 12.91 0.00 -23.73
C GLU A 56 14.17 -0.64 -23.16
N LYS A 57 15.25 -0.72 -23.96
CA LYS A 57 16.55 -1.20 -23.48
C LYS A 57 17.10 -0.37 -22.32
N PHE A 58 16.94 0.95 -22.36
CA PHE A 58 17.38 1.82 -21.27
C PHE A 58 16.60 1.55 -19.99
N CYS A 59 15.28 1.39 -20.10
CA CYS A 59 14.44 1.07 -18.95
C CYS A 59 14.79 -0.30 -18.32
N SER A 60 15.05 -1.33 -19.16
CA SER A 60 15.55 -2.62 -18.68
C SER A 60 16.91 -2.49 -17.99
N PHE A 61 17.86 -1.79 -18.61
CA PHE A 61 19.18 -1.54 -18.03
C PHE A 61 19.09 -0.81 -16.69
N TYR A 62 18.27 0.24 -16.62
CA TYR A 62 18.04 1.01 -15.40
C TYR A 62 17.49 0.09 -14.30
N SER A 63 16.46 -0.70 -14.60
CA SER A 63 15.87 -1.66 -13.66
C SER A 63 16.91 -2.66 -13.14
N GLU A 64 17.67 -3.30 -14.03
CA GLU A 64 18.65 -4.33 -13.68
C GLU A 64 19.81 -3.83 -12.82
N ASN A 65 20.31 -2.61 -13.11
CA ASN A 65 21.53 -2.09 -12.47
C ASN A 65 21.25 -1.25 -11.22
N ILE A 66 20.01 -0.80 -11.02
CA ILE A 66 19.64 0.12 -9.95
C ILE A 66 18.75 -0.55 -8.89
N LYS A 67 18.31 -1.79 -9.12
CA LYS A 67 17.43 -2.57 -8.22
C LYS A 67 17.85 -2.73 -6.76
N ASP A 68 19.10 -2.51 -6.40
CA ASP A 68 19.58 -2.66 -5.00
C ASP A 68 20.05 -1.32 -4.40
N ASN A 69 19.77 -0.20 -5.10
CA ASN A 69 20.35 1.09 -4.74
C ASN A 69 19.44 1.86 -3.77
N LYS A 70 20.00 2.26 -2.61
CA LYS A 70 19.28 3.02 -1.58
C LYS A 70 18.87 4.43 -2.02
N PHE A 71 19.59 5.01 -2.98
CA PHE A 71 19.43 6.39 -3.47
C PHE A 71 19.45 6.41 -5.00
N PRO A 72 18.76 7.37 -5.65
CA PRO A 72 18.68 7.35 -7.10
C PRO A 72 20.04 7.60 -7.72
N PRO A 73 20.35 6.96 -8.87
CA PRO A 73 21.61 7.20 -9.55
C PRO A 73 21.66 8.63 -10.06
N SER A 74 22.86 9.16 -10.28
CA SER A 74 23.01 10.32 -11.14
C SER A 74 23.15 9.89 -12.60
N VAL A 75 22.95 10.81 -13.56
CA VAL A 75 23.10 10.50 -14.99
C VAL A 75 23.79 11.62 -15.75
N VAL A 76 24.71 11.25 -16.64
CA VAL A 76 25.26 12.14 -17.68
C VAL A 76 24.75 11.65 -19.02
N ALA A 77 24.03 12.50 -19.75
CA ALA A 77 23.48 12.16 -21.05
C ALA A 77 23.93 13.15 -22.12
N HIS A 78 24.42 12.60 -23.24
CA HIS A 78 24.91 13.39 -24.37
C HIS A 78 24.02 13.23 -25.60
N SER A 79 23.67 14.34 -26.25
CA SER A 79 22.95 14.33 -27.54
C SER A 79 21.70 13.43 -27.49
N PHE A 80 21.59 12.38 -28.31
CA PHE A 80 20.46 11.43 -28.28
C PHE A 80 20.22 10.79 -26.91
N GLY A 81 21.26 10.67 -26.07
CA GLY A 81 21.10 10.26 -24.69
C GLY A 81 20.16 11.14 -23.88
N THR A 82 20.13 12.47 -24.12
CA THR A 82 19.23 13.37 -23.38
C THR A 82 17.76 13.11 -23.72
N TYR A 83 17.47 12.76 -24.99
CA TYR A 83 16.15 12.30 -25.40
C TYR A 83 15.75 10.99 -24.73
N ILE A 84 16.66 10.00 -24.66
CA ILE A 84 16.40 8.72 -24.00
C ILE A 84 16.02 8.94 -22.54
N VAL A 85 16.85 9.68 -21.79
CA VAL A 85 16.63 9.94 -20.36
C VAL A 85 15.33 10.71 -20.12
N TYR A 86 15.06 11.77 -20.89
CA TYR A 86 13.81 12.52 -20.76
C TYR A 86 12.57 11.68 -21.09
N GLN A 87 12.58 10.93 -22.20
CA GLN A 87 11.45 10.08 -22.56
C GLN A 87 11.25 8.94 -21.57
N ALA A 88 12.33 8.42 -20.96
CA ALA A 88 12.25 7.40 -19.93
C ALA A 88 11.53 7.95 -18.70
N MET A 89 11.94 9.12 -18.20
CA MET A 89 11.25 9.81 -17.11
C MET A 89 9.80 10.16 -17.44
N LYS A 90 9.54 10.60 -18.68
CA LYS A 90 8.18 10.98 -19.13
C LYS A 90 7.25 9.77 -19.25
N LYS A 91 7.79 8.62 -19.66
CA LYS A 91 7.04 7.36 -19.81
C LYS A 91 6.86 6.65 -18.47
N TYR A 92 7.88 6.70 -17.61
CA TYR A 92 7.93 5.99 -16.33
C TYR A 92 8.38 6.96 -15.23
N ASP A 93 7.44 7.39 -14.41
CA ASP A 93 7.72 8.28 -13.28
C ASP A 93 8.52 7.62 -12.14
N VAL A 94 8.62 6.30 -12.16
CA VAL A 94 9.52 5.49 -11.31
C VAL A 94 11.00 5.65 -11.67
N ILE A 95 11.31 6.14 -12.89
CA ILE A 95 12.69 6.45 -13.27
C ILE A 95 13.05 7.80 -12.63
N LYS A 96 14.01 7.74 -11.70
CA LYS A 96 14.44 8.88 -10.89
C LYS A 96 15.96 9.01 -10.93
N PHE A 97 16.44 10.23 -10.84
CA PHE A 97 17.86 10.54 -10.75
C PHE A 97 18.12 11.43 -9.54
N ASP A 98 19.28 11.33 -8.92
CA ASP A 98 19.67 12.37 -7.96
C ASP A 98 19.98 13.65 -8.75
N LYS A 99 20.99 13.55 -9.63
CA LYS A 99 21.44 14.65 -10.46
C LYS A 99 21.51 14.25 -11.92
N ILE A 100 21.11 15.18 -12.78
CA ILE A 100 21.15 15.01 -14.24
C ILE A 100 22.12 16.02 -14.82
N ILE A 101 23.06 15.56 -15.64
CA ILE A 101 23.82 16.42 -16.56
C ILE A 101 23.38 16.11 -17.98
N PHE A 102 22.82 17.10 -18.65
CA PHE A 102 22.60 17.07 -20.09
C PHE A 102 23.70 17.90 -20.77
N CYS A 103 24.43 17.28 -21.69
CA CYS A 103 25.42 17.97 -22.51
C CYS A 103 25.09 17.82 -23.99
N GLY A 104 25.20 18.91 -24.76
CA GLY A 104 24.82 18.90 -26.17
C GLY A 104 23.37 18.43 -26.41
N SER A 105 22.45 18.79 -25.51
CA SER A 105 21.07 18.28 -25.50
C SER A 105 20.34 18.54 -26.82
N ILE A 106 19.68 17.50 -27.34
CA ILE A 106 18.82 17.61 -28.53
C ILE A 106 17.36 17.87 -28.18
N LEU A 107 17.05 18.15 -26.91
CA LEU A 107 15.68 18.42 -26.47
C LEU A 107 15.19 19.79 -26.93
N ASN A 108 13.88 19.96 -26.95
CA ASN A 108 13.24 21.24 -27.17
C ASN A 108 13.60 22.23 -26.06
N GLU A 109 13.90 23.48 -26.40
CA GLU A 109 14.17 24.54 -25.43
C GLU A 109 12.97 24.82 -24.51
N LYS A 110 11.76 24.49 -24.95
CA LYS A 110 10.51 24.57 -24.18
C LYS A 110 10.04 23.21 -23.64
N THR A 111 10.96 22.28 -23.44
CA THR A 111 10.62 20.98 -22.83
C THR A 111 10.01 21.20 -21.44
N ASP A 112 8.86 20.57 -21.21
CA ASP A 112 8.14 20.67 -19.94
C ASP A 112 8.65 19.65 -18.92
N PHE A 113 9.32 20.15 -17.88
CA PHE A 113 9.80 19.35 -16.75
C PHE A 113 8.88 19.41 -15.53
N ARG A 114 7.78 20.17 -15.55
CA ARG A 114 6.88 20.34 -14.38
C ARG A 114 6.34 19.01 -13.84
N PRO A 115 5.92 18.03 -14.68
CA PRO A 115 5.48 16.73 -14.18
C PRO A 115 6.60 15.98 -13.44
N MET A 116 7.84 16.06 -13.94
CA MET A 116 9.00 15.37 -13.36
C MET A 116 9.43 16.00 -12.02
N ILE A 117 9.36 17.32 -11.92
CA ILE A 117 9.60 18.05 -10.67
C ILE A 117 8.53 17.69 -9.64
N LYS A 118 7.24 17.70 -10.04
CA LYS A 118 6.13 17.30 -9.16
C LYS A 118 6.28 15.86 -8.65
N ASN A 119 6.72 14.95 -9.52
CA ASN A 119 6.93 13.53 -9.21
C ASN A 119 8.30 13.26 -8.54
N LYS A 120 9.07 14.30 -8.24
CA LYS A 120 10.42 14.22 -7.64
C LYS A 120 11.34 13.25 -8.39
N GLN A 121 11.30 13.28 -9.71
CA GLN A 121 12.11 12.41 -10.56
C GLN A 121 13.56 12.86 -10.68
N PHE A 122 13.88 14.10 -10.31
CA PHE A 122 15.26 14.53 -10.13
C PHE A 122 15.37 15.62 -9.07
N ALA A 123 16.52 15.69 -8.37
CA ALA A 123 16.79 16.81 -7.48
C ALA A 123 17.25 18.03 -8.27
N VAL A 124 18.24 17.86 -9.14
CA VAL A 124 18.79 18.96 -9.95
C VAL A 124 19.19 18.47 -11.33
N LEU A 125 18.82 19.23 -12.37
CA LEU A 125 19.26 19.07 -13.75
C LEU A 125 20.17 20.24 -14.13
N LYS A 126 21.40 19.92 -14.52
CA LYS A 126 22.34 20.85 -15.14
C LYS A 126 22.38 20.62 -16.65
N ASN A 127 22.01 21.63 -17.43
CA ASN A 127 22.11 21.62 -18.88
C ASN A 127 23.36 22.40 -19.30
N ASP A 128 24.41 21.67 -19.66
CA ASP A 128 25.67 22.18 -20.18
C ASP A 128 25.49 22.47 -21.68
N HIS A 129 25.33 23.77 -22.01
CA HIS A 129 24.96 24.23 -23.35
C HIS A 129 25.98 25.23 -23.91
N GLY A 130 25.99 25.40 -25.23
CA GLY A 130 26.89 26.35 -25.93
C GLY A 130 27.57 25.77 -27.18
N SER A 131 27.10 24.61 -27.67
CA SER A 131 27.61 23.99 -28.91
C SER A 131 27.33 24.88 -30.14
N LEU A 132 28.39 25.28 -30.85
CA LEU A 132 28.32 26.03 -32.11
C LEU A 132 27.66 25.22 -33.25
N GLU A 133 27.79 23.88 -33.21
CA GLU A 133 27.13 22.97 -34.13
C GLU A 133 25.91 22.31 -33.46
N TRP A 134 24.74 22.43 -34.10
CA TRP A 134 23.43 22.07 -33.51
C TRP A 134 22.59 21.16 -34.44
N PHE A 135 23.27 20.52 -35.40
CA PHE A 135 22.87 19.34 -36.18
C PHE A 135 21.43 19.27 -36.77
N LEU A 136 20.78 20.41 -37.06
CA LEU A 136 19.94 20.72 -38.26
C LEU A 136 18.77 21.67 -37.93
N LYS A 137 18.55 22.71 -38.76
CA LYS A 137 17.42 23.71 -38.71
C LYS A 137 16.05 23.07 -38.77
N TYR A 138 16.01 21.78 -39.05
CA TYR A 138 14.86 21.05 -39.55
C TYR A 138 14.48 19.85 -38.67
N THR A 139 15.20 19.54 -37.59
CA THR A 139 14.90 18.39 -36.70
C THR A 139 13.56 18.53 -35.97
N ARG A 140 13.18 19.75 -35.58
CA ARG A 140 11.93 20.07 -34.86
C ARG A 140 10.66 19.71 -35.64
N ARG A 141 10.70 19.69 -36.98
CA ARG A 141 9.55 19.34 -37.84
C ARG A 141 9.55 17.89 -38.33
N ILE A 142 10.71 17.22 -38.36
CA ILE A 142 10.88 15.93 -39.06
C ILE A 142 10.99 14.73 -38.09
N ILE A 143 11.47 14.93 -36.86
CA ILE A 143 11.88 13.80 -36.00
C ILE A 143 10.92 13.58 -34.83
N ASP A 144 10.75 14.59 -33.99
CA ASP A 144 9.94 14.54 -32.78
C ASP A 144 9.72 15.97 -32.25
N LYS A 145 8.54 16.24 -31.68
CA LYS A 145 8.21 17.56 -31.08
C LYS A 145 9.09 17.86 -29.86
N ASP A 146 9.55 16.81 -29.19
CA ASP A 146 10.40 16.90 -28.01
C ASP A 146 11.87 17.16 -28.39
N CYS A 147 12.22 17.20 -29.69
CA CYS A 147 13.55 17.58 -30.18
C CYS A 147 13.67 19.07 -30.51
N GLY A 148 14.82 19.66 -30.23
CA GLY A 148 15.12 21.07 -30.51
C GLY A 148 16.57 21.44 -30.23
N LYS A 149 16.79 22.69 -29.75
CA LYS A 149 18.12 23.31 -29.66
C LYS A 149 18.57 23.62 -28.23
N ALA A 150 18.08 22.89 -27.23
CA ALA A 150 18.41 23.14 -25.82
C ALA A 150 19.93 23.06 -25.53
N GLY A 151 20.70 22.25 -26.27
CA GLY A 151 22.15 22.20 -26.17
C GLY A 151 22.90 23.41 -26.75
N LYS A 152 22.18 24.31 -27.45
CA LYS A 152 22.71 25.58 -27.94
C LYS A 152 22.27 26.76 -27.07
N VAL A 153 20.96 26.86 -26.80
CA VAL A 153 20.36 28.06 -26.16
C VAL A 153 19.95 27.86 -24.71
N GLY A 154 20.10 26.66 -24.16
CA GLY A 154 19.54 26.32 -22.87
C GLY A 154 18.05 25.95 -22.93
N PHE A 155 17.49 25.58 -21.78
CA PHE A 155 16.04 25.47 -21.58
C PHE A 155 15.46 26.84 -21.21
N THR A 156 14.43 27.28 -21.93
CA THR A 156 13.88 28.65 -21.84
C THR A 156 12.55 28.73 -21.11
N ASP A 157 11.86 27.61 -20.92
CA ASP A 157 10.52 27.55 -20.29
C ASP A 157 10.60 27.00 -18.86
N ILE A 158 11.43 27.64 -18.02
CA ILE A 158 11.62 27.28 -16.61
C ILE A 158 10.90 28.34 -15.76
N PRO A 159 9.78 28.00 -15.09
CA PRO A 159 9.13 28.91 -14.15
C PRO A 159 10.07 29.31 -13.00
N LEU A 160 9.89 30.51 -12.43
CA LEU A 160 10.72 31.02 -11.32
C LEU A 160 10.77 30.05 -10.13
N ASP A 161 9.64 29.46 -9.77
CA ASP A 161 9.54 28.48 -8.66
C ASP A 161 10.34 27.19 -8.92
N ASN A 162 10.74 26.95 -10.17
CA ASN A 162 11.47 25.76 -10.60
C ASN A 162 12.96 26.03 -10.90
N ILE A 163 13.45 27.27 -10.73
CA ILE A 163 14.81 27.66 -11.14
C ILE A 163 15.91 26.92 -10.36
N ASN A 164 15.60 26.47 -9.14
CA ASN A 164 16.53 25.67 -8.33
C ASN A 164 16.68 24.23 -8.83
N PHE A 165 15.72 23.73 -9.62
CA PHE A 165 15.74 22.35 -10.14
C PHE A 165 16.43 22.25 -11.49
N ILE A 166 16.49 23.34 -12.29
CA ILE A 166 17.05 23.32 -13.64
C ILE A 166 18.03 24.48 -13.82
N GLN A 167 19.30 24.16 -14.07
CA GLN A 167 20.39 25.10 -14.21
C GLN A 167 20.95 25.05 -15.63
N ASN A 168 20.82 26.14 -16.39
CA ASN A 168 21.55 26.30 -17.64
C ASN A 168 22.97 26.76 -17.33
N TYR A 169 23.96 25.99 -17.78
CA TYR A 169 25.36 26.32 -17.67
C TYR A 169 25.92 26.58 -19.06
N GLU A 170 26.22 27.83 -19.36
CA GLU A 170 26.79 28.22 -20.64
C GLU A 170 28.28 27.89 -20.67
N SER A 171 28.69 26.96 -21.53
CA SER A 171 30.07 26.66 -21.85
C SER A 171 30.27 26.94 -23.34
N TYR A 172 31.00 28.01 -23.68
CA TYR A 172 31.28 28.46 -25.06
C TYR A 172 32.17 27.46 -25.84
N LYS A 173 31.69 26.22 -25.99
CA LYS A 173 32.49 25.04 -26.32
C LYS A 173 32.04 24.37 -27.61
N SER A 174 32.98 23.86 -28.40
CA SER A 174 32.66 22.99 -29.54
C SER A 174 32.08 21.64 -29.07
N HIS A 175 31.41 20.90 -29.97
CA HIS A 175 30.64 19.69 -29.61
C HIS A 175 31.47 18.57 -28.92
N SER A 176 32.81 18.60 -29.04
CA SER A 176 33.72 17.63 -28.41
C SER A 176 34.41 18.16 -27.15
N GLU A 177 34.34 19.47 -26.87
CA GLU A 177 35.04 20.12 -25.75
C GLU A 177 34.35 19.91 -24.40
N TYR A 178 33.10 19.43 -24.40
CA TYR A 178 32.44 18.90 -23.20
C TYR A 178 33.25 17.75 -22.56
N PHE A 179 34.01 17.01 -23.38
CA PHE A 179 34.71 15.80 -22.95
C PHE A 179 36.17 16.05 -22.55
N LEU A 180 36.62 17.31 -22.51
CA LEU A 180 37.94 17.63 -22.01
C LEU A 180 38.04 17.22 -20.53
N PRO A 181 39.07 16.45 -20.12
CA PRO A 181 39.17 15.95 -18.75
C PRO A 181 39.06 17.05 -17.68
N MET A 182 39.67 18.22 -17.91
CA MET A 182 39.56 19.37 -17.00
C MET A 182 38.12 19.89 -16.87
N HIS A 183 37.35 19.91 -17.96
CA HIS A 183 35.94 20.31 -17.91
C HIS A 183 35.11 19.33 -17.09
N MET A 184 35.27 18.04 -17.37
CA MET A 184 34.54 16.99 -16.67
C MET A 184 34.87 17.01 -15.17
N LYS A 185 36.15 17.19 -14.82
CA LYS A 185 36.62 17.32 -13.44
C LYS A 185 36.01 18.54 -12.74
N GLU A 186 36.16 19.72 -13.32
CA GLU A 186 35.75 20.98 -12.69
C GLU A 186 34.22 21.16 -12.66
N ASN A 187 33.51 20.70 -13.69
CA ASN A 187 32.09 21.00 -13.84
C ASN A 187 31.16 19.85 -13.53
N TRP A 188 31.53 18.62 -13.88
CA TRP A 188 30.67 17.45 -13.72
C TRP A 188 30.94 16.75 -12.38
N MET A 189 32.21 16.46 -12.07
CA MET A 189 32.56 15.79 -10.81
C MET A 189 32.21 16.64 -9.59
N LYS A 190 32.53 17.94 -9.61
CA LYS A 190 32.11 18.86 -8.53
C LYS A 190 30.59 18.90 -8.37
N PHE A 191 29.83 18.89 -9.47
CA PHE A 191 28.36 18.88 -9.42
C PHE A 191 27.84 17.58 -8.78
N PHE A 192 28.39 16.42 -9.14
CA PHE A 192 27.97 15.15 -8.53
C PHE A 192 28.30 15.07 -7.04
N ILE A 193 29.45 15.57 -6.62
CA ILE A 193 29.91 15.47 -5.23
C ILE A 193 29.25 16.52 -4.32
N ASN A 194 28.99 17.73 -4.83
CA ASN A 194 28.46 18.82 -4.01
C ASN A 194 26.98 18.60 -3.64
N GLY A 195 26.64 18.56 -2.34
CA GLY A 195 25.26 18.47 -1.89
C GLY A 195 24.57 17.16 -2.26
N LEU A 196 25.22 16.02 -2.02
CA LEU A 196 24.64 14.67 -2.15
C LEU A 196 23.25 14.65 -1.51
N SER A 197 22.20 14.53 -2.32
CA SER A 197 20.83 14.54 -1.80
C SER A 197 20.50 13.18 -1.19
N LYS A 198 19.77 13.20 -0.07
CA LYS A 198 19.41 12.05 0.74
C LYS A 198 17.95 11.64 0.55
N PHE A 199 17.31 11.93 -0.59
CA PHE A 199 15.93 11.47 -0.76
C PHE A 199 15.90 10.00 -1.17
N SER A 200 15.39 9.16 -0.26
CA SER A 200 15.11 7.76 -0.55
C SER A 200 13.97 7.67 -1.55
N TYR A 201 14.06 6.74 -2.49
CA TYR A 201 13.00 6.39 -3.41
C TYR A 201 12.91 4.87 -3.47
N ASN A 202 11.70 4.34 -3.62
CA ASN A 202 11.54 2.90 -3.77
C ASN A 202 11.76 2.54 -5.25
N HIS A 203 12.89 1.88 -5.50
CA HIS A 203 13.37 1.42 -6.81
C HIS A 203 12.63 0.17 -7.32
N GLU A 204 11.71 -0.39 -6.52
CA GLU A 204 11.08 -1.69 -6.72
C GLU A 204 9.62 -1.62 -7.19
N LEU A 205 9.07 -0.42 -7.31
CA LEU A 205 7.61 -0.20 -7.39
C LEU A 205 6.95 -0.65 -8.72
N LEU A 206 7.74 -1.11 -9.70
CA LEU A 206 7.27 -1.84 -10.89
C LEU A 206 8.28 -2.93 -11.25
N ARG A 207 8.70 -3.74 -10.27
CA ARG A 207 9.51 -4.92 -10.56
C ARG A 207 8.78 -5.79 -11.62
N PRO A 208 9.50 -6.36 -12.61
CA PRO A 208 8.94 -7.37 -13.51
C PRO A 208 8.22 -8.50 -12.77
N ASN A 209 8.71 -8.85 -11.57
CA ASN A 209 8.10 -9.89 -10.74
C ASN A 209 6.67 -9.54 -10.25
N ILE A 210 6.30 -8.27 -10.06
CA ILE A 210 4.93 -7.86 -9.69
C ILE A 210 4.01 -8.14 -10.87
N ILE A 211 4.46 -7.76 -12.07
CA ILE A 211 3.74 -8.04 -13.31
C ILE A 211 3.65 -9.55 -13.52
N ASP A 212 4.75 -10.30 -13.35
CA ASP A 212 4.75 -11.75 -13.51
C ASP A 212 3.78 -12.41 -12.52
N ARG A 213 3.71 -11.96 -11.26
CA ARG A 213 2.72 -12.45 -10.28
C ARG A 213 1.26 -12.21 -10.70
N ILE A 214 0.97 -11.13 -11.44
CA ILE A 214 -0.37 -10.92 -12.01
C ILE A 214 -0.67 -12.03 -13.03
N TYR A 215 0.28 -12.34 -13.91
CA TYR A 215 0.10 -13.39 -14.93
C TYR A 215 0.07 -14.80 -14.34
N GLU A 216 0.90 -15.07 -13.33
CA GLU A 216 0.81 -16.31 -12.55
C GLU A 216 -0.58 -16.46 -11.91
N ASN A 217 -1.12 -15.38 -11.33
CA ASN A 217 -2.48 -15.40 -10.79
C ASN A 217 -3.51 -15.70 -11.88
N ILE A 218 -3.44 -15.03 -13.04
CA ILE A 218 -4.33 -15.27 -14.18
C ILE A 218 -4.33 -16.75 -14.59
N GLU A 219 -3.15 -17.36 -14.70
CA GLU A 219 -3.00 -18.76 -15.10
C GLU A 219 -3.57 -19.73 -14.04
N LEU A 220 -3.42 -19.41 -12.76
CA LEU A 220 -3.87 -20.27 -11.66
C LEU A 220 -5.36 -20.09 -11.29
N THR A 221 -5.96 -18.95 -11.64
CA THR A 221 -7.37 -18.60 -11.33
C THR A 221 -8.24 -18.54 -12.57
N ALA A 222 -8.14 -19.56 -13.45
CA ALA A 222 -9.11 -19.72 -14.52
C ALA A 222 -10.52 -19.84 -13.93
N GLU A 223 -11.31 -18.77 -14.09
CA GLU A 223 -12.62 -18.68 -13.46
C GLU A 223 -13.64 -19.53 -14.22
N PRO A 224 -14.37 -20.44 -13.55
CA PRO A 224 -15.35 -21.29 -14.22
C PRO A 224 -16.66 -20.56 -14.54
N PHE A 225 -16.74 -19.25 -14.29
CA PHE A 225 -17.93 -18.42 -14.49
C PHE A 225 -17.56 -17.02 -14.99
N LEU A 226 -18.53 -16.35 -15.61
CA LEU A 226 -18.37 -14.98 -16.07
C LEU A 226 -18.41 -14.02 -14.87
N VAL A 227 -17.36 -13.23 -14.71
CA VAL A 227 -17.24 -12.27 -13.62
C VAL A 227 -17.74 -10.90 -14.08
N ASN A 228 -18.87 -10.47 -13.54
CA ASN A 228 -19.45 -9.17 -13.88
C ASN A 228 -18.81 -8.04 -13.09
N SER A 229 -18.52 -8.29 -11.81
CA SER A 229 -17.94 -7.29 -10.92
C SER A 229 -16.98 -7.90 -9.92
N ILE A 230 -15.97 -7.13 -9.54
CA ILE A 230 -15.11 -7.42 -8.39
C ILE A 230 -14.87 -6.15 -7.58
N SER A 231 -14.81 -6.31 -6.27
CA SER A 231 -14.44 -5.26 -5.33
C SER A 231 -13.25 -5.72 -4.50
N PHE A 232 -12.13 -5.03 -4.65
CA PHE A 232 -10.93 -5.21 -3.83
C PHE A 232 -10.95 -4.16 -2.73
N PHE A 233 -11.34 -4.56 -1.52
CA PHE A 233 -11.15 -3.74 -0.33
C PHE A 233 -9.97 -4.29 0.46
N ALA A 234 -9.10 -3.40 0.95
CA ALA A 234 -8.19 -3.76 2.01
C ALA A 234 -7.90 -2.62 2.97
N ARG A 235 -7.58 -2.99 4.21
CA ARG A 235 -7.08 -2.10 5.25
C ARG A 235 -5.64 -2.44 5.55
N ILE A 236 -4.78 -1.42 5.60
CA ILE A 236 -3.40 -1.54 6.03
C ILE A 236 -3.29 -0.90 7.42
N ASP A 237 -2.62 -1.57 8.36
CA ASP A 237 -2.34 -0.99 9.67
C ASP A 237 -0.92 -0.39 9.78
N THR A 238 -0.59 0.16 10.94
CA THR A 238 0.70 0.80 11.20
C THR A 238 1.88 -0.15 11.20
N ASP A 239 1.64 -1.45 11.35
CA ASP A 239 2.67 -2.50 11.30
C ASP A 239 2.82 -3.08 9.88
N GLY A 240 2.05 -2.58 8.90
CA GLY A 240 2.08 -3.05 7.52
C GLY A 240 1.30 -4.34 7.30
N ASN A 241 0.38 -4.72 8.19
CA ASN A 241 -0.51 -5.85 7.97
C ASN A 241 -1.60 -5.45 6.97
N TYR A 242 -1.82 -6.31 5.98
CA TYR A 242 -2.80 -6.15 4.91
C TYR A 242 -4.02 -7.02 5.20
N PHE A 243 -5.17 -6.41 5.50
CA PHE A 243 -6.43 -7.09 5.79
C PHE A 243 -7.36 -6.95 4.59
N ALA A 244 -7.50 -8.02 3.83
CA ALA A 244 -8.26 -8.04 2.58
C ALA A 244 -9.71 -8.46 2.79
N LYS A 245 -10.62 -7.80 2.06
CA LYS A 245 -11.99 -8.22 1.84
C LYS A 245 -12.33 -8.08 0.37
N TYR A 246 -12.30 -9.19 -0.35
CA TYR A 246 -12.63 -9.19 -1.78
C TYR A 246 -14.05 -9.71 -1.97
N THR A 247 -14.83 -9.04 -2.82
CA THR A 247 -16.19 -9.49 -3.16
C THR A 247 -16.29 -9.64 -4.66
N LYS A 248 -16.82 -10.77 -5.11
CA LYS A 248 -16.88 -11.12 -6.51
C LYS A 248 -18.30 -11.52 -6.88
N GLU A 249 -18.79 -11.00 -8.01
CA GLU A 249 -20.13 -11.28 -8.51
C GLU A 249 -20.08 -11.71 -9.97
N GLY A 250 -20.90 -12.69 -10.33
CA GLY A 250 -20.92 -13.23 -11.66
C GLY A 250 -22.09 -14.16 -11.92
N VAL A 251 -22.04 -14.83 -13.07
CA VAL A 251 -23.04 -15.80 -13.52
C VAL A 251 -22.33 -17.00 -14.11
N ASN A 252 -22.81 -18.20 -13.77
CA ASN A 252 -22.34 -19.42 -14.44
C ASN A 252 -22.89 -19.46 -15.88
N GLU A 253 -22.04 -19.13 -16.84
CA GLU A 253 -22.36 -19.21 -18.28
C GLU A 253 -21.96 -20.55 -18.90
N SER A 254 -21.42 -21.47 -18.11
CA SER A 254 -21.06 -22.82 -18.56
C SER A 254 -22.23 -23.79 -18.42
N ASN A 255 -22.30 -24.77 -19.31
CA ASN A 255 -23.28 -25.87 -19.21
C ASN A 255 -22.95 -26.86 -18.08
N THR A 256 -21.85 -26.64 -17.35
CA THR A 256 -21.41 -27.46 -16.23
C THR A 256 -21.78 -26.82 -14.91
N THR A 257 -22.21 -27.63 -13.95
CA THR A 257 -22.43 -27.15 -12.57
C THR A 257 -21.10 -26.86 -11.90
N ILE A 258 -21.01 -25.73 -11.21
CA ILE A 258 -19.82 -25.34 -10.47
C ILE A 258 -19.97 -25.81 -9.02
N GLU A 259 -19.10 -26.70 -8.58
CA GLU A 259 -19.09 -27.23 -7.20
C GLU A 259 -18.03 -26.55 -6.32
N PHE A 260 -16.96 -26.05 -6.95
CA PHE A 260 -15.88 -25.38 -6.25
C PHE A 260 -15.25 -24.29 -7.12
N LEU A 261 -14.55 -23.38 -6.47
CA LEU A 261 -13.74 -22.34 -7.08
C LEU A 261 -12.30 -22.42 -6.61
N LYS A 262 -11.39 -21.77 -7.36
CA LYS A 262 -10.03 -21.50 -6.91
C LYS A 262 -9.86 -20.03 -6.61
N PHE A 263 -9.20 -19.73 -5.50
CA PHE A 263 -8.77 -18.38 -5.16
C PHE A 263 -7.24 -18.38 -5.00
N THR A 264 -6.57 -17.48 -5.70
CA THR A 264 -5.12 -17.30 -5.58
C THR A 264 -4.81 -15.89 -5.12
N THR A 265 -3.83 -15.77 -4.23
CA THR A 265 -3.29 -14.49 -3.78
C THR A 265 -1.77 -14.55 -3.79
N THR A 266 -1.16 -13.44 -4.21
CA THR A 266 0.30 -13.26 -4.23
C THR A 266 0.69 -11.99 -3.51
N ALA A 267 1.81 -12.01 -2.79
CA ALA A 267 2.33 -10.88 -2.01
C ALA A 267 3.83 -11.05 -1.77
N ASP A 268 4.50 -10.02 -1.25
CA ASP A 268 5.89 -10.13 -0.78
C ASP A 268 6.04 -10.94 0.54
N GLY A 269 4.92 -11.42 1.10
CA GLY A 269 4.91 -12.23 2.31
C GLY A 269 5.41 -13.67 2.13
N PHE A 270 6.05 -14.18 3.19
CA PHE A 270 6.53 -15.57 3.32
C PHE A 270 5.66 -16.42 4.26
N HIS A 271 4.58 -15.83 4.77
CA HIS A 271 3.69 -16.43 5.75
C HIS A 271 2.99 -17.67 5.21
N ASP A 272 2.82 -18.70 6.04
CA ASP A 272 2.03 -19.89 5.72
C ASP A 272 0.54 -19.53 5.51
N ALA A 273 -0.16 -20.28 4.66
CA ALA A 273 -1.58 -20.04 4.40
C ALA A 273 -2.45 -20.16 5.67
N ASN A 274 -2.04 -21.01 6.63
CA ASN A 274 -2.76 -21.20 7.89
C ASN A 274 -2.79 -19.94 8.75
N ILE A 275 -1.72 -19.14 8.74
CA ILE A 275 -1.68 -17.91 9.55
C ILE A 275 -2.45 -16.77 8.88
N MET A 276 -2.71 -16.84 7.58
CA MET A 276 -3.47 -15.81 6.84
C MET A 276 -4.95 -15.72 7.25
N ASN A 277 -5.47 -16.70 8.01
CA ASN A 277 -6.87 -16.76 8.43
C ASN A 277 -7.84 -16.61 7.24
N PHE A 278 -7.59 -17.35 6.16
CA PHE A 278 -8.40 -17.31 4.96
C PHE A 278 -9.84 -17.79 5.24
N LEU A 279 -10.83 -16.99 4.85
CA LEU A 279 -12.24 -17.30 4.98
C LEU A 279 -12.98 -16.95 3.69
N ALA A 280 -13.94 -17.78 3.30
CA ALA A 280 -14.82 -17.55 2.17
C ALA A 280 -16.29 -17.67 2.58
N TYR A 281 -17.14 -16.84 2.00
CA TYR A 281 -18.58 -16.79 2.27
C TYR A 281 -19.38 -16.68 0.98
N ASP A 282 -20.56 -17.29 0.96
CA ASP A 282 -21.52 -17.12 -0.13
C ASP A 282 -22.36 -15.83 0.01
N LYS A 283 -23.31 -15.66 -0.91
CA LYS A 283 -24.23 -14.53 -0.98
C LYS A 283 -25.07 -14.35 0.30
N ASP A 284 -25.37 -15.45 1.00
CA ASP A 284 -26.18 -15.47 2.22
C ASP A 284 -25.31 -15.34 3.49
N ASN A 285 -24.01 -15.02 3.31
CA ASN A 285 -22.98 -14.96 4.35
C ASN A 285 -22.77 -16.29 5.09
N LYS A 286 -23.10 -17.43 4.50
CA LYS A 286 -22.75 -18.74 5.08
C LYS A 286 -21.29 -19.05 4.75
N LYS A 287 -20.56 -19.57 5.74
CA LYS A 287 -19.16 -19.94 5.58
C LYS A 287 -19.04 -21.08 4.56
N LEU A 288 -18.07 -20.96 3.66
CA LEU A 288 -17.70 -21.98 2.69
C LEU A 288 -16.49 -22.76 3.20
N ASN A 289 -16.41 -24.04 2.84
CA ASN A 289 -15.23 -24.85 3.16
C ASN A 289 -14.10 -24.51 2.19
N ALA A 290 -12.94 -24.15 2.72
CA ALA A 290 -11.75 -23.81 1.93
C ALA A 290 -10.59 -24.71 2.33
N LEU A 291 -9.96 -25.35 1.34
CA LEU A 291 -8.77 -26.18 1.50
C LEU A 291 -7.58 -25.48 0.86
N ILE A 292 -6.43 -25.57 1.52
CA ILE A 292 -5.16 -25.09 0.95
C ILE A 292 -4.75 -26.10 -0.13
N GLU A 293 -4.69 -25.63 -1.39
CA GLU A 293 -4.25 -26.43 -2.53
C GLU A 293 -2.75 -26.22 -2.80
N LYS A 294 -2.25 -25.00 -2.57
CA LYS A 294 -0.83 -24.64 -2.72
C LYS A 294 -0.43 -23.61 -1.66
N ASP A 295 0.67 -23.87 -0.97
CA ASP A 295 1.26 -22.98 0.03
C ASP A 295 2.76 -22.83 -0.25
N ILE A 296 3.12 -21.82 -1.03
CA ILE A 296 4.52 -21.49 -1.32
C ILE A 296 4.79 -20.04 -0.98
N ASN A 297 6.07 -19.69 -0.82
CA ASN A 297 6.47 -18.30 -0.61
C ASN A 297 5.88 -17.41 -1.70
N HIS A 298 5.33 -16.27 -1.30
CA HIS A 298 4.70 -15.29 -2.18
C HIS A 298 3.41 -15.71 -2.90
N GLN A 299 2.93 -16.95 -2.78
CA GLN A 299 1.76 -17.42 -3.52
C GLN A 299 0.98 -18.50 -2.76
N LYS A 300 -0.31 -18.24 -2.52
CA LYS A 300 -1.25 -19.22 -1.94
C LYS A 300 -2.40 -19.49 -2.90
N VAL A 301 -2.82 -20.75 -2.96
CA VAL A 301 -4.00 -21.20 -3.71
C VAL A 301 -4.94 -21.94 -2.77
N PHE A 302 -6.21 -21.53 -2.76
CA PHE A 302 -7.27 -22.14 -1.97
C PHE A 302 -8.34 -22.71 -2.90
N LYS A 303 -8.77 -23.94 -2.63
CA LYS A 303 -9.92 -24.59 -3.26
C LYS A 303 -11.13 -24.42 -2.36
N ILE A 304 -12.18 -23.78 -2.87
CA ILE A 304 -13.34 -23.33 -2.09
C ILE A 304 -14.57 -24.08 -2.57
N TYR A 305 -15.16 -24.89 -1.70
CA TYR A 305 -16.35 -25.69 -1.99
C TYR A 305 -17.61 -24.88 -1.74
N LEU A 306 -18.50 -24.87 -2.72
CA LEU A 306 -19.79 -24.19 -2.64
C LEU A 306 -20.77 -25.06 -1.86
N ASN A 307 -21.47 -24.47 -0.89
CA ASN A 307 -22.50 -25.18 -0.12
C ASN A 307 -23.63 -25.70 -1.02
N ASN A 308 -23.96 -24.92 -2.06
CA ASN A 308 -24.89 -25.31 -3.11
C ASN A 308 -24.18 -25.15 -4.46
N PRO A 309 -24.06 -26.21 -5.26
CA PRO A 309 -23.48 -26.12 -6.60
C PRO A 309 -24.26 -25.14 -7.48
N VAL A 310 -23.55 -24.31 -8.25
CA VAL A 310 -24.15 -23.24 -9.07
C VAL A 310 -24.39 -23.75 -10.48
N LYS A 311 -25.66 -23.79 -10.91
CA LYS A 311 -26.08 -24.30 -12.22
C LYS A 311 -25.96 -23.24 -13.31
N PHE A 312 -26.12 -23.65 -14.57
CA PHE A 312 -26.15 -22.74 -15.70
C PHE A 312 -27.16 -21.60 -15.49
N LYS A 313 -26.72 -20.37 -15.81
CA LYS A 313 -27.42 -19.09 -15.60
C LYS A 313 -27.70 -18.69 -14.16
N GLU A 314 -27.24 -19.44 -13.17
CA GLU A 314 -27.35 -19.02 -11.77
C GLU A 314 -26.27 -17.99 -11.42
N SER A 315 -26.65 -17.02 -10.60
CA SER A 315 -25.73 -15.99 -10.10
C SER A 315 -24.87 -16.52 -8.96
N ILE A 316 -23.62 -16.08 -8.93
CA ILE A 316 -22.65 -16.40 -7.89
C ILE A 316 -22.15 -15.09 -7.27
N ASN A 317 -22.17 -15.02 -5.94
CA ASN A 317 -21.59 -13.93 -5.17
C ASN A 317 -20.79 -14.53 -4.02
N ILE A 318 -19.50 -14.20 -3.96
CA ILE A 318 -18.58 -14.75 -2.97
C ILE A 318 -17.72 -13.65 -2.38
N LYS A 319 -17.51 -13.75 -1.07
CA LYS A 319 -16.68 -12.84 -0.28
C LYS A 319 -15.49 -13.59 0.29
N TYR A 320 -14.29 -13.10 0.02
CA TYR A 320 -13.04 -13.61 0.54
C TYR A 320 -12.50 -12.66 1.60
N TYR A 321 -11.98 -13.22 2.68
CA TYR A 321 -11.29 -12.48 3.73
C TYR A 321 -9.97 -13.17 4.03
N PHE A 322 -8.88 -12.42 4.09
CA PHE A 322 -7.56 -12.95 4.45
C PHE A 322 -6.63 -11.84 4.91
N CYS A 323 -5.54 -12.21 5.56
CA CYS A 323 -4.52 -11.27 5.99
C CYS A 323 -3.13 -11.67 5.49
N TRP A 324 -2.35 -10.69 5.04
CA TRP A 324 -0.91 -10.80 4.89
C TRP A 324 -0.25 -9.94 5.97
N TYR A 325 0.54 -10.54 6.86
CA TYR A 325 1.15 -9.82 7.97
C TYR A 325 2.45 -9.12 7.56
N LYS A 326 2.63 -7.86 7.99
CA LYS A 326 3.87 -7.09 7.79
C LYS A 326 4.39 -7.10 6.34
N THR A 327 3.49 -7.13 5.36
CA THR A 327 3.86 -7.18 3.94
C THR A 327 3.90 -5.81 3.28
N MET A 328 3.22 -4.82 3.85
CA MET A 328 3.14 -3.47 3.28
C MET A 328 4.14 -2.51 3.94
N ASN A 329 4.98 -1.87 3.13
CA ASN A 329 5.91 -0.83 3.57
C ASN A 329 5.31 0.57 3.39
N LEU A 330 4.93 1.22 4.49
CA LEU A 330 4.35 2.58 4.47
C LEU A 330 5.31 3.68 3.97
N LYS A 331 6.59 3.36 3.73
CA LYS A 331 7.57 4.26 3.07
C LYS A 331 7.55 4.18 1.54
N GLY A 332 6.61 3.43 0.96
CA GLY A 332 6.43 3.26 -0.47
C GLY A 332 6.34 1.78 -0.80
N ASP A 333 5.26 1.37 -1.46
CA ASP A 333 4.98 -0.02 -1.83
C ASP A 333 3.94 -0.13 -2.96
N THR A 334 3.63 -1.35 -3.37
CA THR A 334 2.58 -1.68 -4.32
C THR A 334 1.60 -2.73 -3.80
N ASP A 335 0.41 -2.73 -4.36
CA ASP A 335 -0.53 -3.83 -4.31
C ASP A 335 -0.99 -4.15 -5.74
N HIS A 336 -1.37 -5.40 -6.03
CA HIS A 336 -1.64 -5.82 -7.41
C HIS A 336 -2.75 -6.86 -7.51
N TRP A 337 -3.48 -6.81 -8.62
CA TRP A 337 -4.61 -7.69 -8.88
C TRP A 337 -4.68 -8.12 -10.35
N SER A 338 -5.12 -9.35 -10.55
CA SER A 338 -5.65 -9.79 -11.85
C SER A 338 -7.04 -9.20 -12.04
N ILE A 339 -7.27 -8.57 -13.20
CA ILE A 339 -8.58 -8.04 -13.61
C ILE A 339 -9.03 -8.57 -14.98
N LYS A 340 -8.31 -9.56 -15.51
CA LYS A 340 -8.60 -10.16 -16.81
C LYS A 340 -9.98 -10.80 -16.82
N ASN A 341 -10.74 -10.54 -17.88
CA ASN A 341 -12.11 -11.00 -18.10
C ASN A 341 -13.11 -10.52 -17.04
N ILE A 342 -12.80 -9.43 -16.31
CA ILE A 342 -13.71 -8.81 -15.34
C ILE A 342 -14.11 -7.45 -15.86
N ARG A 343 -15.41 -7.16 -15.97
CA ARG A 343 -15.89 -5.88 -16.51
C ARG A 343 -15.79 -4.72 -15.52
N ASN A 344 -16.38 -4.87 -14.33
CA ASN A 344 -16.50 -3.77 -13.37
C ASN A 344 -15.56 -4.00 -12.18
N ILE A 345 -14.61 -3.10 -11.97
CA ILE A 345 -13.63 -3.20 -10.89
C ILE A 345 -13.79 -2.02 -9.93
N ASN A 346 -13.90 -2.32 -8.64
CA ASN A 346 -13.83 -1.34 -7.57
C ASN A 346 -12.59 -1.63 -6.72
N ILE A 347 -11.71 -0.65 -6.53
CA ILE A 347 -10.54 -0.75 -5.67
C ILE A 347 -10.71 0.25 -4.54
N SER A 348 -10.47 -0.18 -3.29
CA SER A 348 -10.54 0.65 -2.10
C SER A 348 -9.51 0.21 -1.07
N LEU A 349 -8.47 1.02 -0.87
CA LEU A 349 -7.42 0.76 0.11
C LEU A 349 -7.43 1.80 1.22
N ASN A 350 -7.49 1.36 2.47
CA ASN A 350 -7.44 2.22 3.65
C ASN A 350 -6.05 2.15 4.30
N PHE A 351 -5.46 3.31 4.57
CA PHE A 351 -4.12 3.45 5.16
C PHE A 351 -4.16 4.26 6.45
N PRO A 352 -3.25 4.00 7.39
CA PRO A 352 -3.20 4.72 8.66
C PRO A 352 -2.61 6.13 8.52
N ARG A 353 -2.12 6.49 7.33
CA ARG A 353 -1.44 7.74 7.01
C ARG A 353 -1.78 8.18 5.60
N GLU A 354 -1.74 9.48 5.35
CA GLU A 354 -1.90 10.01 3.99
C GLU A 354 -0.75 9.53 3.10
N LEU A 355 -1.07 8.98 1.94
CA LEU A 355 -0.11 8.55 0.93
C LEU A 355 0.31 9.69 0.00
N LEU A 356 1.60 9.69 -0.37
CA LEU A 356 2.15 10.55 -1.41
C LEU A 356 2.09 9.86 -2.77
N LEU A 357 1.51 10.57 -3.74
CA LEU A 357 1.38 10.16 -5.14
C LEU A 357 0.72 8.77 -5.34
N PRO A 358 -0.42 8.48 -4.67
CA PRO A 358 -1.14 7.23 -4.92
C PRO A 358 -1.68 7.22 -6.34
N LYS A 359 -1.54 6.09 -7.03
CA LYS A 359 -2.08 5.86 -8.39
C LYS A 359 -2.36 4.39 -8.62
N ILE A 360 -3.17 4.09 -9.62
CA ILE A 360 -3.46 2.73 -10.08
C ILE A 360 -2.99 2.63 -11.53
N LEU A 361 -2.07 1.70 -11.80
CA LEU A 361 -1.52 1.44 -13.11
C LEU A 361 -2.27 0.26 -13.74
N ILE A 362 -2.72 0.42 -14.98
CA ILE A 362 -3.43 -0.63 -15.73
C ILE A 362 -2.45 -1.37 -16.62
N ILE A 363 -2.47 -2.70 -16.53
CA ILE A 363 -1.52 -3.61 -17.18
C ILE A 363 -2.20 -4.37 -18.31
N LYS A 364 -1.56 -4.41 -19.48
CA LYS A 364 -1.91 -5.27 -20.62
C LYS A 364 -0.66 -5.78 -21.30
N ASN A 365 -0.61 -7.07 -21.61
CA ASN A 365 0.55 -7.73 -22.24
C ASN A 365 1.89 -7.38 -21.56
N LYS A 366 1.94 -7.49 -20.22
CA LYS A 366 3.09 -7.17 -19.35
C LYS A 366 3.56 -5.71 -19.40
N ASN A 367 2.76 -4.81 -19.96
CA ASN A 367 3.07 -3.39 -20.06
C ASN A 367 2.04 -2.54 -19.32
N VAL A 368 2.50 -1.46 -18.69
CA VAL A 368 1.62 -0.39 -18.23
C VAL A 368 1.06 0.34 -19.45
N ILE A 369 -0.25 0.37 -19.60
CA ILE A 369 -0.94 1.01 -20.73
C ILE A 369 -1.72 2.26 -20.34
N ASP A 370 -2.11 2.38 -19.07
CA ASP A 370 -2.89 3.50 -18.56
C ASP A 370 -2.65 3.69 -17.06
N GLN A 371 -3.09 4.84 -16.53
CA GLN A 371 -3.02 5.18 -15.12
C GLN A 371 -4.27 5.93 -14.65
N LEU A 372 -4.68 5.64 -13.41
CA LEU A 372 -5.80 6.29 -12.73
C LEU A 372 -5.29 6.94 -11.44
N ILE A 373 -5.83 8.11 -11.12
CA ILE A 373 -5.62 8.76 -9.82
C ILE A 373 -6.80 8.39 -8.92
N PRO A 374 -6.59 7.65 -7.81
CA PRO A 374 -7.65 7.29 -6.90
C PRO A 374 -8.18 8.53 -6.17
N ASN A 375 -9.48 8.53 -5.88
CA ASN A 375 -10.09 9.51 -5.01
C ASN A 375 -9.65 9.27 -3.56
N LYS A 376 -9.50 10.34 -2.78
CA LYS A 376 -9.11 10.30 -1.36
C LYS A 376 -10.31 10.64 -0.47
N LYS A 377 -10.50 9.89 0.61
CA LYS A 377 -11.47 10.16 1.68
C LYS A 377 -10.77 10.00 3.04
N ILE A 378 -11.02 10.93 3.96
CA ILE A 378 -10.60 10.79 5.36
C ILE A 378 -11.74 10.11 6.12
N GLU A 379 -11.43 9.03 6.82
CA GLU A 379 -12.39 8.26 7.62
C GLU A 379 -12.51 8.82 9.05
N ARG A 380 -13.47 8.31 9.81
CA ARG A 380 -13.81 8.81 11.16
C ARG A 380 -12.71 8.60 12.19
N ASP A 381 -11.88 7.61 11.99
CA ASP A 381 -10.69 7.31 12.79
C ASP A 381 -9.43 8.05 12.30
N ASN A 382 -9.58 9.01 11.38
CA ASN A 382 -8.51 9.76 10.70
C ASN A 382 -7.58 8.89 9.84
N THR A 383 -8.02 7.69 9.45
CA THR A 383 -7.37 6.92 8.38
C THR A 383 -7.76 7.46 7.01
N TYR A 384 -7.01 7.07 5.97
CA TYR A 384 -7.16 7.59 4.62
C TYR A 384 -7.54 6.47 3.66
N THR A 385 -8.72 6.56 3.07
CA THR A 385 -9.19 5.63 2.04
C THR A 385 -8.94 6.19 0.65
N TYR A 386 -8.26 5.41 -0.18
CA TYR A 386 -8.03 5.66 -1.59
C TYR A 386 -8.88 4.71 -2.42
N PHE A 387 -9.74 5.24 -3.29
CA PHE A 387 -10.67 4.42 -4.04
C PHE A 387 -10.82 4.83 -5.51
N ALA A 388 -11.03 3.85 -6.37
CA ALA A 388 -11.28 4.03 -7.79
C ALA A 388 -12.28 3.01 -8.32
N LYS A 389 -13.03 3.41 -9.34
CA LYS A 389 -13.85 2.53 -10.16
C LYS A 389 -13.25 2.47 -11.55
N TYR A 390 -13.19 1.27 -12.12
CA TYR A 390 -12.62 1.04 -13.44
C TYR A 390 -13.49 0.07 -14.23
N GLU A 391 -13.91 0.48 -15.44
CA GLU A 391 -14.62 -0.38 -16.39
C GLU A 391 -13.62 -0.90 -17.42
N ASN A 392 -13.40 -2.22 -17.42
CA ASN A 392 -12.38 -2.87 -18.20
C ASN A 392 -12.89 -3.28 -19.60
N LEU A 393 -13.22 -2.28 -20.43
CA LEU A 393 -13.78 -2.50 -21.77
C LEU A 393 -12.80 -3.21 -22.72
N ASP A 394 -11.49 -2.96 -22.54
CA ASP A 394 -10.42 -3.49 -23.40
C ASP A 394 -9.87 -4.84 -22.92
N ASN A 395 -10.50 -5.47 -21.92
CA ASN A 395 -10.06 -6.73 -21.32
C ASN A 395 -8.56 -6.71 -20.91
N ASN A 396 -8.17 -5.67 -20.17
CA ASN A 396 -6.85 -5.51 -19.60
C ASN A 396 -6.59 -6.58 -18.54
N ASP A 397 -5.32 -6.94 -18.38
CA ASP A 397 -4.91 -8.12 -17.63
C ASP A 397 -4.84 -7.86 -16.12
N GLY A 398 -4.35 -6.69 -15.71
CA GLY A 398 -4.05 -6.40 -14.31
C GLY A 398 -4.18 -4.94 -13.90
N ALA A 399 -4.23 -4.72 -12.59
CA ALA A 399 -4.14 -3.41 -11.96
C ALA A 399 -3.09 -3.43 -10.86
N VAL A 400 -2.29 -2.37 -10.74
CA VAL A 400 -1.28 -2.19 -9.69
C VAL A 400 -1.55 -0.88 -8.96
N PHE A 401 -1.91 -0.93 -7.67
CA PHE A 401 -1.89 0.26 -6.83
C PHE A 401 -0.47 0.56 -6.40
N TYR A 402 -0.09 1.82 -6.46
CA TYR A 402 1.26 2.31 -6.20
C TYR A 402 1.21 3.50 -5.26
N PHE A 403 2.18 3.61 -4.35
CA PHE A 403 2.49 4.84 -3.63
C PHE A 403 3.97 4.94 -3.27
N GLU A 404 4.49 6.17 -3.12
CA GLU A 404 5.93 6.37 -2.91
C GLU A 404 6.33 6.54 -1.46
N ASN A 405 5.42 7.05 -0.63
CA ASN A 405 5.67 7.32 0.78
C ASN A 405 4.33 7.61 1.45
N SER A 406 4.36 7.74 2.77
CA SER A 406 3.29 8.37 3.54
C SER A 406 3.77 9.67 4.16
N VAL A 407 2.85 10.62 4.33
CA VAL A 407 3.12 11.83 5.10
C VAL A 407 3.43 11.40 6.54
N ASN A 408 4.61 11.80 7.02
CA ASN A 408 4.93 11.68 8.44
C ASN A 408 4.15 12.76 9.18
N ASP A 409 2.94 12.42 9.60
CA ASP A 409 2.31 13.21 10.65
C ASP A 409 2.99 12.83 11.96
N SER A 410 3.91 13.69 12.40
CA SER A 410 4.28 13.80 13.82
C SER A 410 3.10 14.31 14.68
N ILE A 411 1.86 14.15 14.21
CA ILE A 411 0.64 14.70 14.76
C ILE A 411 -0.48 13.65 14.66
N LEU A 412 -0.24 12.45 15.18
CA LEU A 412 -1.29 11.79 15.94
C LEU A 412 -1.16 12.30 17.37
N GLN A 413 -1.48 13.59 17.58
CA GLN A 413 -1.80 14.05 18.92
C GLN A 413 -3.05 13.29 19.32
N GLU A 414 -2.88 12.28 20.18
CA GLU A 414 -3.97 11.68 20.91
C GLU A 414 -4.80 12.83 21.50
N LYS A 415 -6.02 13.02 20.99
CA LYS A 415 -6.99 13.86 21.69
C LYS A 415 -7.10 13.26 23.09
N LYS A 416 -6.51 13.95 24.09
CA LYS A 416 -6.62 13.60 25.51
C LYS A 416 -8.10 13.37 25.78
N THR A 417 -8.46 12.11 25.90
CA THR A 417 -9.83 11.74 26.24
C THR A 417 -9.98 12.15 27.70
N LYS A 418 -11.02 12.90 28.01
CA LYS A 418 -11.28 13.36 29.38
C LYS A 418 -11.46 12.11 30.24
N ASN A 419 -10.49 11.80 31.09
CA ASN A 419 -10.56 10.63 31.97
C ASN A 419 -11.81 10.77 32.86
N SER A 420 -12.71 9.80 32.81
CA SER A 420 -13.86 9.75 33.71
C SER A 420 -13.40 9.20 35.05
N GLU A 421 -13.06 10.10 35.97
CA GLU A 421 -12.71 9.71 37.34
C GLU A 421 -13.95 9.33 38.15
N PHE A 422 -13.82 8.31 39.00
CA PHE A 422 -14.87 7.89 39.93
C PHE A 422 -14.28 7.28 41.20
N SER A 423 -15.05 7.34 42.28
CA SER A 423 -14.76 6.66 43.53
C SER A 423 -15.62 5.39 43.65
N ILE A 424 -15.12 4.42 44.41
CA ILE A 424 -15.88 3.21 44.76
C ILE A 424 -16.17 3.24 46.25
N ARG A 425 -17.45 3.10 46.61
CA ARG A 425 -17.90 3.08 48.01
C ARG A 425 -17.14 2.00 48.78
N GLY A 426 -16.53 2.38 49.90
CA GLY A 426 -15.75 1.47 50.75
C GLY A 426 -14.26 1.31 50.38
N ARG A 427 -13.76 2.02 49.36
CA ARG A 427 -12.31 2.10 49.06
C ARG A 427 -11.82 3.54 49.23
N LYS A 428 -10.57 3.71 49.68
CA LYS A 428 -9.92 5.03 49.79
C LYS A 428 -9.34 5.54 48.46
N ASP A 429 -9.16 4.67 47.47
CA ASP A 429 -8.61 5.03 46.15
C ASP A 429 -9.67 5.59 45.19
N ASN A 430 -9.20 6.44 44.26
CA ASN A 430 -9.94 6.86 43.08
C ASN A 430 -9.54 6.01 41.86
N TYR A 431 -10.45 5.92 40.90
CA TYR A 431 -10.30 5.13 39.67
C TYR A 431 -10.62 6.00 38.47
N PHE A 432 -10.09 5.65 37.31
CA PHE A 432 -10.40 6.34 36.06
C PHE A 432 -10.43 5.37 34.89
N ILE A 433 -11.30 5.68 33.91
CA ILE A 433 -11.35 4.97 32.63
C ILE A 433 -10.49 5.71 31.61
N THR A 434 -9.68 4.98 30.87
CA THR A 434 -8.84 5.53 29.80
C THR A 434 -8.60 4.48 28.72
N LYS A 435 -8.07 4.90 27.56
CA LYS A 435 -7.65 3.97 26.51
C LYS A 435 -6.44 3.15 26.96
N ALA A 436 -6.35 1.90 26.51
CA ALA A 436 -5.18 1.08 26.80
C ALA A 436 -3.93 1.62 26.09
N ALA A 437 -2.83 1.74 26.82
CA ALA A 437 -1.52 2.03 26.27
C ALA A 437 -0.74 0.73 26.01
N ASP A 438 0.34 0.81 25.22
CA ASP A 438 1.20 -0.33 24.89
C ASP A 438 1.72 -1.05 26.15
N ASN A 439 2.05 -0.30 27.21
CA ASN A 439 2.54 -0.85 28.47
C ASN A 439 1.44 -1.50 29.34
N ASP A 440 0.17 -1.36 28.99
CA ASP A 440 -0.95 -1.96 29.72
C ASP A 440 -1.18 -3.43 29.31
N ILE A 441 -0.73 -3.84 28.12
CA ILE A 441 -1.05 -5.14 27.51
C ILE A 441 -0.70 -6.32 28.42
N LYS A 442 0.48 -6.29 29.04
CA LYS A 442 0.91 -7.38 29.95
C LYS A 442 0.00 -7.53 31.16
N ASN A 443 -0.48 -6.42 31.73
CA ASN A 443 -1.39 -6.44 32.87
C ASN A 443 -2.80 -6.90 32.45
N ILE A 444 -3.25 -6.51 31.26
CA ILE A 444 -4.51 -6.97 30.67
C ILE A 444 -4.47 -8.50 30.46
N TYR A 445 -3.39 -9.00 29.86
CA TYR A 445 -3.16 -10.44 29.67
C TYR A 445 -3.23 -11.22 30.99
N ASN A 446 -2.61 -10.70 32.06
CA ASN A 446 -2.67 -11.32 33.38
C ASN A 446 -4.10 -11.41 33.95
N ILE A 447 -4.97 -10.42 33.65
CA ILE A 447 -6.38 -10.48 34.03
C ILE A 447 -7.11 -11.54 33.21
N GLU A 448 -6.84 -11.62 31.90
CA GLU A 448 -7.51 -12.56 31.00
C GLU A 448 -7.16 -14.02 31.34
N ILE A 449 -5.89 -14.32 31.61
CA ILE A 449 -5.44 -15.68 31.95
C ILE A 449 -5.95 -16.17 33.32
N ASP A 450 -6.18 -15.27 34.29
CA ASP A 450 -6.83 -15.62 35.56
C ASP A 450 -8.32 -15.99 35.37
N ILE A 451 -8.94 -15.60 34.24
CA ILE A 451 -10.36 -15.82 33.94
C ILE A 451 -10.58 -16.97 32.94
N GLU A 452 -9.87 -16.94 31.82
CA GLU A 452 -10.06 -17.87 30.69
C GLU A 452 -8.99 -18.96 30.65
N HIS A 453 -7.96 -18.88 31.50
CA HIS A 453 -6.87 -19.86 31.57
C HIS A 453 -6.26 -20.13 30.19
N GLY A 454 -6.27 -21.38 29.71
CA GLY A 454 -5.73 -21.74 28.39
C GLY A 454 -6.47 -21.14 27.19
N ASN A 455 -7.63 -20.50 27.40
CA ASN A 455 -8.41 -19.85 26.35
C ASN A 455 -8.16 -18.34 26.25
N ALA A 456 -7.29 -17.77 27.08
CA ALA A 456 -6.97 -16.34 27.04
C ALA A 456 -6.26 -15.96 25.72
N ALA A 457 -6.57 -14.77 25.20
CA ALA A 457 -5.85 -14.20 24.08
C ALA A 457 -4.36 -13.99 24.44
N SER A 458 -3.46 -14.24 23.49
CA SER A 458 -2.03 -13.95 23.69
C SER A 458 -1.78 -12.45 23.81
N GLU A 459 -0.66 -12.05 24.44
CA GLU A 459 -0.24 -10.64 24.50
C GLU A 459 -0.17 -9.99 23.10
N GLU A 460 0.32 -10.74 22.11
CA GLU A 460 0.36 -10.31 20.71
C GLU A 460 -1.05 -10.06 20.15
N THR A 461 -1.99 -10.98 20.40
CA THR A 461 -3.38 -10.85 19.97
C THR A 461 -4.03 -9.60 20.57
N LEU A 462 -3.82 -9.37 21.87
CA LEU A 462 -4.35 -8.20 22.57
C LEU A 462 -3.75 -6.90 22.04
N ASN A 463 -2.44 -6.88 21.77
CA ASN A 463 -1.79 -5.71 21.19
C ASN A 463 -2.33 -5.43 19.77
N ASN A 464 -2.54 -6.46 18.95
CA ASN A 464 -3.13 -6.32 17.61
C ASN A 464 -4.56 -5.78 17.67
N ARG A 465 -5.40 -6.25 18.60
CA ARG A 465 -6.78 -5.73 18.79
C ARG A 465 -6.79 -4.30 19.31
N ARG A 466 -5.86 -3.94 20.21
CA ARG A 466 -5.68 -2.55 20.65
C ARG A 466 -5.27 -1.63 19.50
N LYS A 467 -4.31 -2.04 18.66
CA LYS A 467 -3.90 -1.28 17.47
C LYS A 467 -5.02 -1.17 16.43
N MET A 468 -5.86 -2.20 16.32
CA MET A 468 -7.02 -2.23 15.41
C MET A 468 -8.04 -1.14 15.75
N PHE A 469 -8.45 -1.01 17.02
CA PHE A 469 -9.46 -0.04 17.43
C PHE A 469 -9.24 0.45 18.87
N ASN A 470 -8.23 1.30 19.07
CA ASN A 470 -7.82 1.76 20.42
C ASN A 470 -8.93 2.56 21.13
N ASP A 471 -9.78 3.28 20.37
CA ASP A 471 -10.94 3.98 20.91
C ASP A 471 -11.95 3.05 21.59
N GLY A 472 -11.98 1.79 21.17
CA GLY A 472 -12.81 0.72 21.72
C GLY A 472 -12.10 -0.20 22.71
N PHE A 473 -10.83 0.10 23.07
CA PHE A 473 -10.02 -0.70 23.96
C PHE A 473 -9.73 0.10 25.24
N LEU A 474 -10.55 -0.12 26.27
CA LEU A 474 -10.52 0.69 27.50
C LEU A 474 -10.05 -0.10 28.71
N VAL A 475 -9.40 0.58 29.63
CA VAL A 475 -8.94 0.06 30.91
C VAL A 475 -9.44 0.94 32.06
N VAL A 476 -9.69 0.32 33.21
CA VAL A 476 -9.91 1.01 34.48
C VAL A 476 -8.64 0.92 35.31
N LYS A 477 -8.09 2.07 35.68
CA LYS A 477 -6.87 2.17 36.49
C LYS A 477 -7.13 2.77 37.85
N GLN A 478 -6.43 2.25 38.86
CA GLN A 478 -6.33 2.89 40.18
C GLN A 478 -5.42 4.13 40.09
N ARG A 479 -5.84 5.26 40.67
CA ARG A 479 -5.07 6.50 40.64
C ARG A 479 -3.76 6.43 41.44
N LYS A 480 -3.73 5.64 42.52
CA LYS A 480 -2.59 5.57 43.44
C LYS A 480 -1.35 4.90 42.82
N ASN A 481 -1.54 3.85 42.02
CA ASN A 481 -0.45 3.00 41.53
C ASN A 481 -0.60 2.60 40.05
N ASN A 482 -1.57 3.16 39.33
CA ASN A 482 -1.90 2.78 37.95
C ASN A 482 -2.21 1.29 37.74
N LYS A 483 -2.58 0.55 38.80
CA LYS A 483 -3.00 -0.85 38.66
C LYS A 483 -4.27 -0.93 37.81
N ILE A 484 -4.24 -1.78 36.79
CA ILE A 484 -5.43 -2.12 35.99
C ILE A 484 -6.31 -3.06 36.81
N VAL A 485 -7.60 -2.72 36.91
CA VAL A 485 -8.60 -3.48 37.68
C VAL A 485 -9.75 -4.01 36.83
N GLY A 486 -9.79 -3.61 35.56
CA GLY A 486 -10.71 -4.16 34.56
C GLY A 486 -10.43 -3.56 33.19
N TYR A 487 -10.89 -4.24 32.14
CA TYR A 487 -10.78 -3.76 30.77
C TYR A 487 -11.96 -4.26 29.92
N ILE A 488 -12.14 -3.61 28.78
CA ILE A 488 -13.09 -3.99 27.74
C ILE A 488 -12.45 -3.76 26.38
N GLU A 489 -12.68 -4.70 25.46
CA GLU A 489 -12.28 -4.56 24.07
C GLU A 489 -13.49 -4.69 23.15
N THR A 490 -13.54 -3.82 22.14
CA THR A 490 -14.64 -3.73 21.19
C THR A 490 -14.12 -3.57 19.77
N VAL A 491 -14.97 -3.83 18.78
CA VAL A 491 -14.69 -3.64 17.36
C VAL A 491 -15.90 -3.08 16.65
N ILE A 492 -15.70 -2.05 15.82
CA ILE A 492 -16.73 -1.61 14.88
C ILE A 492 -16.66 -2.55 13.69
N TRP A 493 -17.76 -3.20 13.36
CA TRP A 493 -17.82 -4.13 12.24
C TRP A 493 -19.19 -4.10 11.55
N ASN A 494 -19.23 -4.60 10.32
CA ASN A 494 -20.49 -4.91 9.67
C ASN A 494 -20.93 -6.29 10.13
N GLU A 495 -22.10 -6.33 10.77
CA GLU A 495 -22.72 -7.56 11.26
C GLU A 495 -22.64 -8.67 10.20
N LYS A 496 -22.27 -9.85 10.68
CA LYS A 496 -22.27 -11.09 9.92
C LYS A 496 -22.89 -12.16 10.81
N LYS A 497 -23.62 -13.09 10.21
CA LYS A 497 -24.11 -14.28 10.92
C LYS A 497 -22.93 -15.21 11.24
N PHE A 498 -22.88 -15.71 12.47
CA PHE A 498 -21.88 -16.69 12.93
C PHE A 498 -22.52 -17.64 13.92
N GLU A 499 -22.02 -18.87 13.97
CA GLU A 499 -22.46 -19.89 14.93
C GLU A 499 -21.34 -20.29 15.90
N LYS A 500 -20.08 -20.09 15.50
CA LYS A 500 -18.89 -20.55 16.22
C LYS A 500 -17.89 -19.40 16.41
N PHE A 501 -17.20 -19.36 17.55
CA PHE A 501 -16.21 -18.32 17.84
C PHE A 501 -15.07 -18.28 16.80
N GLU A 502 -14.63 -19.44 16.30
CA GLU A 502 -13.54 -19.53 15.33
C GLU A 502 -13.88 -18.78 14.03
N GLU A 503 -15.17 -18.59 13.70
CA GLU A 503 -15.62 -17.87 12.52
C GLU A 503 -15.47 -16.34 12.61
N ILE A 504 -15.22 -15.82 13.81
CA ILE A 504 -15.07 -14.39 14.10
C ILE A 504 -13.81 -14.04 14.89
N SER A 505 -13.03 -15.05 15.29
CA SER A 505 -11.87 -14.93 16.20
C SER A 505 -10.76 -13.98 15.72
N ASN A 506 -10.63 -13.76 14.41
CA ASN A 506 -9.74 -12.76 13.83
C ASN A 506 -10.44 -11.40 13.68
N PHE A 507 -10.69 -10.71 14.79
CA PHE A 507 -11.36 -9.41 14.80
C PHE A 507 -10.70 -8.32 13.92
N PRO A 508 -9.36 -8.22 13.81
CA PRO A 508 -8.71 -7.29 12.87
C PRO A 508 -9.14 -7.43 11.40
N LEU A 509 -9.55 -8.63 10.99
CA LEU A 509 -10.07 -8.91 9.65
C LEU A 509 -11.52 -8.44 9.46
N HIS A 510 -12.26 -8.26 10.55
CA HIS A 510 -13.66 -7.85 10.54
C HIS A 510 -13.86 -6.37 10.86
N PHE A 511 -12.83 -5.68 11.36
CA PHE A 511 -12.90 -4.26 11.63
C PHE A 511 -13.28 -3.46 10.39
N ASN A 512 -14.30 -2.62 10.55
CA ASN A 512 -14.75 -1.67 9.57
C ASN A 512 -15.20 -0.41 10.29
N ILE A 513 -14.45 0.68 10.16
CA ILE A 513 -14.78 1.97 10.77
C ILE A 513 -16.13 2.52 10.32
N ASN A 514 -16.65 2.10 9.17
CA ASN A 514 -17.98 2.47 8.65
C ASN A 514 -19.05 1.42 9.01
N GLY A 515 -18.77 0.55 9.99
CA GLY A 515 -19.67 -0.48 10.45
C GLY A 515 -20.92 0.06 11.16
N SER A 516 -22.01 -0.70 11.09
CA SER A 516 -23.29 -0.36 11.73
C SER A 516 -23.42 -0.90 13.16
N SER A 517 -22.51 -1.76 13.61
CA SER A 517 -22.56 -2.38 14.94
C SER A 517 -21.21 -2.30 15.67
N LEU A 518 -21.27 -2.17 17.00
CA LEU A 518 -20.13 -2.21 17.90
C LEU A 518 -20.19 -3.53 18.67
N TYR A 519 -19.25 -4.43 18.40
CA TYR A 519 -19.20 -5.73 19.05
C TYR A 519 -18.24 -5.71 20.22
N VAL A 520 -18.71 -6.09 21.41
CA VAL A 520 -17.85 -6.30 22.58
C VAL A 520 -17.24 -7.68 22.44
N ILE A 521 -15.92 -7.70 22.24
CA ILE A 521 -15.15 -8.92 22.09
C ILE A 521 -14.99 -9.59 23.45
N PHE A 522 -14.57 -8.80 24.45
CA PHE A 522 -14.31 -9.29 25.79
C PHE A 522 -14.43 -8.17 26.83
N ILE A 523 -14.89 -8.52 28.02
CA ILE A 523 -14.94 -7.65 29.20
C ILE A 523 -14.50 -8.45 30.42
N ALA A 524 -13.59 -7.87 31.20
CA ALA A 524 -13.10 -8.51 32.41
C ALA A 524 -12.82 -7.53 33.55
N VAL A 525 -12.95 -8.05 34.76
CA VAL A 525 -12.69 -7.34 36.02
C VAL A 525 -11.88 -8.24 36.93
N ASP A 526 -10.78 -7.70 37.47
CA ASP A 526 -9.92 -8.35 38.47
C ASP A 526 -10.79 -8.89 39.62
N LYS A 527 -10.53 -10.13 40.05
CA LYS A 527 -11.33 -10.83 41.07
C LYS A 527 -11.51 -10.01 42.36
N GLY A 528 -10.50 -9.27 42.79
CA GLY A 528 -10.52 -8.44 43.98
C GLY A 528 -11.34 -7.14 43.83
N PHE A 529 -11.86 -6.88 42.63
CA PHE A 529 -12.62 -5.68 42.27
C PHE A 529 -13.99 -5.98 41.63
N ARG A 530 -14.41 -7.25 41.61
CA ARG A 530 -15.75 -7.65 41.14
C ARG A 530 -16.84 -7.17 42.08
N ARG A 531 -18.08 -7.05 41.57
CA ARG A 531 -19.27 -6.53 42.29
C ARG A 531 -19.15 -5.06 42.74
N MET A 532 -18.24 -4.31 42.14
CA MET A 532 -18.00 -2.88 42.44
C MET A 532 -18.51 -1.92 41.35
N GLY A 533 -19.31 -2.41 40.40
CA GLY A 533 -19.86 -1.60 39.29
C GLY A 533 -18.86 -1.27 38.18
N ILE A 534 -17.64 -1.82 38.19
CA ILE A 534 -16.61 -1.57 37.17
C ILE A 534 -17.08 -1.97 35.76
N ALA A 535 -17.63 -3.18 35.61
CA ALA A 535 -18.14 -3.66 34.34
C ALA A 535 -19.26 -2.76 33.78
N THR A 536 -20.20 -2.34 34.64
CA THR A 536 -21.28 -1.40 34.29
C THR A 536 -20.74 -0.08 33.77
N ARG A 537 -19.68 0.47 34.39
CA ARG A 537 -19.06 1.72 33.94
C ARG A 537 -18.33 1.56 32.60
N LEU A 538 -17.66 0.43 32.39
CA LEU A 538 -17.04 0.12 31.09
C LEU A 538 -18.07 0.02 29.97
N LEU A 539 -19.18 -0.69 30.21
CA LEU A 539 -20.28 -0.83 29.24
C LEU A 539 -20.97 0.52 28.95
N ALA A 540 -21.12 1.39 29.96
CA ALA A 540 -21.63 2.74 29.74
C ALA A 540 -20.70 3.58 28.84
N GLU A 541 -19.38 3.40 28.95
CA GLU A 541 -18.45 4.08 28.05
C GLU A 541 -18.48 3.48 26.64
N VAL A 542 -18.74 2.18 26.49
CA VAL A 542 -19.00 1.55 25.18
C VAL A 542 -20.23 2.17 24.50
N GLU A 543 -21.28 2.51 25.24
CA GLU A 543 -22.42 3.26 24.69
C GLU A 543 -22.03 4.65 24.18
N ASN A 544 -21.15 5.35 24.89
CA ASN A 544 -20.62 6.63 24.43
C ASN A 544 -19.77 6.46 23.17
N ILE A 545 -18.98 5.38 23.06
CA ILE A 545 -18.21 5.04 21.86
C ILE A 545 -19.15 4.75 20.69
N ALA A 546 -20.21 3.97 20.90
CA ALA A 546 -21.19 3.66 19.86
C ALA A 546 -21.85 4.95 19.32
N LYS A 547 -22.28 5.85 20.20
CA LYS A 547 -22.84 7.16 19.82
C LYS A 547 -21.84 8.01 19.04
N ARG A 548 -20.60 8.14 19.53
CA ARG A 548 -19.52 8.90 18.86
C ARG A 548 -19.20 8.36 17.46
N ASN A 549 -19.34 7.04 17.27
CA ASN A 549 -19.12 6.37 16.00
C ASN A 549 -20.41 6.14 15.20
N ASN A 550 -21.51 6.85 15.51
CA ASN A 550 -22.81 6.71 14.84
C ASN A 550 -23.23 5.26 14.57
N VAL A 551 -23.00 4.39 15.56
CA VAL A 551 -23.35 2.97 15.52
C VAL A 551 -24.72 2.81 16.16
N SER A 552 -25.63 2.08 15.49
CA SER A 552 -27.01 1.94 15.95
C SER A 552 -27.20 0.85 17.01
N VAL A 553 -26.22 -0.05 17.16
CA VAL A 553 -26.37 -1.24 17.99
C VAL A 553 -25.04 -1.70 18.61
N ILE A 554 -25.11 -2.13 19.87
CA ILE A 554 -24.02 -2.85 20.57
C ILE A 554 -24.40 -4.31 20.67
N ARG A 555 -23.47 -5.21 20.37
CA ARG A 555 -23.68 -6.66 20.51
C ARG A 555 -22.54 -7.33 21.26
N LEU A 556 -22.86 -8.45 21.88
CA LEU A 556 -21.91 -9.30 22.58
C LEU A 556 -22.46 -10.73 22.69
N VAL A 557 -21.59 -11.70 22.95
CA VAL A 557 -22.03 -13.05 23.31
C VAL A 557 -21.77 -13.24 24.81
N ALA A 558 -22.86 -13.39 25.57
CA ALA A 558 -22.81 -13.56 27.02
C ALA A 558 -22.86 -15.04 27.41
N LYS A 559 -22.23 -15.37 28.54
CA LYS A 559 -22.50 -16.62 29.26
C LYS A 559 -23.87 -16.48 29.94
N ASP A 560 -24.71 -17.51 29.88
CA ASP A 560 -26.04 -17.51 30.53
C ASP A 560 -26.02 -17.12 32.02
N GLN A 561 -24.94 -17.46 32.73
CA GLN A 561 -24.72 -17.12 34.13
C GLN A 561 -24.65 -15.62 34.45
N VAL A 562 -24.39 -14.76 33.43
CA VAL A 562 -24.20 -13.31 33.62
C VAL A 562 -25.24 -12.46 32.87
N LEU A 563 -26.32 -13.05 32.35
CA LEU A 563 -27.37 -12.34 31.61
C LEU A 563 -27.97 -11.18 32.41
N SER A 564 -28.21 -11.39 33.71
CA SER A 564 -28.78 -10.37 34.60
C SER A 564 -27.97 -9.07 34.67
N LEU A 565 -26.66 -9.09 34.40
CA LEU A 565 -25.83 -7.89 34.29
C LEU A 565 -26.22 -7.08 33.05
N TYR A 566 -26.33 -7.75 31.91
CA TYR A 566 -26.61 -7.14 30.61
C TYR A 566 -28.07 -6.69 30.49
N GLU A 567 -29.02 -7.48 30.99
CA GLU A 567 -30.45 -7.13 31.01
C GLU A 567 -30.71 -5.87 31.83
N LYS A 568 -30.04 -5.69 32.97
CA LYS A 568 -30.08 -4.43 33.76
C LYS A 568 -29.51 -3.22 33.03
N MET A 569 -28.78 -3.44 31.94
CA MET A 569 -28.24 -2.41 31.06
C MET A 569 -28.99 -2.35 29.72
N ASP A 570 -30.22 -2.87 29.67
CA ASP A 570 -31.11 -2.85 28.50
C ASP A 570 -30.66 -3.68 27.30
N TYR A 571 -29.76 -4.65 27.50
CA TYR A 571 -29.48 -5.65 26.47
C TYR A 571 -30.62 -6.67 26.41
N LYS A 572 -30.99 -7.04 25.18
CA LYS A 572 -32.01 -8.06 24.88
C LYS A 572 -31.35 -9.31 24.35
N GLN A 573 -31.90 -10.46 24.71
CA GLN A 573 -31.47 -11.76 24.17
C GLN A 573 -31.99 -11.88 22.73
N ILE A 574 -31.12 -12.22 21.80
CA ILE A 574 -31.44 -12.35 20.38
C ILE A 574 -31.49 -13.81 19.96
N GLU A 575 -30.46 -14.58 20.30
CA GLU A 575 -30.31 -15.96 19.84
C GLU A 575 -29.42 -16.76 20.81
N GLU A 576 -29.76 -18.02 21.05
CA GLU A 576 -28.85 -18.98 21.70
C GLU A 576 -27.90 -19.54 20.64
N LEU A 577 -26.59 -19.50 20.91
CA LEU A 577 -25.54 -20.00 20.03
C LEU A 577 -24.91 -21.26 20.66
N PRO A 578 -25.54 -22.45 20.55
CA PRO A 578 -25.10 -23.66 21.24
C PRO A 578 -23.71 -24.13 20.80
N ASN A 579 -23.31 -23.78 19.58
CA ASN A 579 -22.02 -24.16 18.99
C ASN A 579 -20.93 -23.09 19.15
N PHE A 580 -21.20 -21.97 19.84
CA PHE A 580 -20.28 -20.84 19.89
C PHE A 580 -18.92 -21.21 20.49
N LEU A 581 -18.95 -21.87 21.65
CA LEU A 581 -17.77 -22.44 22.33
C LEU A 581 -18.09 -23.89 22.69
N LYS A 582 -17.49 -24.84 21.97
CA LYS A 582 -17.71 -26.27 22.22
C LYS A 582 -17.18 -26.69 23.59
N GLY A 583 -17.90 -27.60 24.26
CA GLY A 583 -17.45 -28.24 25.50
C GLY A 583 -17.51 -27.34 26.74
N LYS A 584 -18.26 -26.24 26.70
CA LYS A 584 -18.52 -25.38 27.86
C LYS A 584 -19.81 -25.77 28.57
N VAL A 585 -19.81 -25.61 29.90
CA VAL A 585 -20.95 -25.97 30.78
C VAL A 585 -22.05 -24.90 30.77
N TYR A 586 -21.74 -23.71 30.25
CA TYR A 586 -22.67 -22.58 30.12
C TYR A 586 -23.17 -22.45 28.68
N LYS A 587 -24.38 -21.92 28.52
CA LYS A 587 -24.90 -21.51 27.21
C LYS A 587 -24.30 -20.19 26.78
N SER A 588 -24.12 -20.02 25.47
CA SER A 588 -23.68 -18.78 24.85
C SER A 588 -24.89 -18.07 24.23
N ILE A 589 -25.18 -16.85 24.66
CA ILE A 589 -26.36 -16.08 24.25
C ILE A 589 -25.92 -14.80 23.54
N LEU A 590 -26.33 -14.64 22.28
CA LEU A 590 -26.15 -13.38 21.56
C LEU A 590 -27.08 -12.32 22.17
N MET A 591 -26.49 -11.22 22.60
CA MET A 591 -27.18 -10.11 23.26
C MET A 591 -27.01 -8.82 22.46
N GLU A 592 -28.05 -8.00 22.45
CA GLU A 592 -28.11 -6.77 21.67
C GLU A 592 -28.67 -5.60 22.50
N LYS A 593 -28.01 -4.45 22.46
CA LYS A 593 -28.54 -3.18 22.91
C LYS A 593 -28.65 -2.21 21.74
N ARG A 594 -29.85 -1.69 21.49
CA ARG A 594 -30.05 -0.62 20.51
C ARG A 594 -29.67 0.73 21.12
N ILE A 595 -28.96 1.53 20.34
CA ILE A 595 -28.58 2.88 20.72
C ILE A 595 -29.62 3.83 20.15
N GLY A 596 -30.38 4.45 21.05
CA GLY A 596 -31.33 5.50 20.69
C GLY A 596 -30.61 6.65 19.99
N SER A 597 -31.21 7.11 18.88
CA SER A 597 -30.80 8.30 18.12
C SER A 597 -30.76 9.55 18.97
#